data_AF-A0A7V2RPX5-F1
#
_entry.id   AF-A0A7V2RPX5-F1
#
_cell.length_a   1.000
_cell.length_b   1.000
_cell.length_c   1.000
_cell.angle_alpha   90.00
_cell.angle_beta   90.00
_cell.angle_gamma   90.00
#
_symmetry.space_group_name_H-M   'P 1'
#
loop_
_entity.id
_entity.type
_entity.pdbx_description
1 polymer ?
#
loop_
_entity_poly.entity_id
_entity_poly.type
_entity_poly.pdbx_seq_one_letter_code
_entity_poly.pdbx_strand_id
1 'polypeptide(L)'
;MDWPELLEKISCIIHAQNGHVFYDKGLIKNDWLGNSPALENEILKKEAELKIRLPESYRSFLKSSNGFRQISLFVGDLFPVQNIGWITEKEPQLIEILEDIPGIDDDISDKEYFVYGDKQDSGRYRFEYLKESLVVSGWTNGAFVLLNPKVQFGDEWEAWVYANWYPGARRYKSFKKLVLDEYNSTVELLKNKD
;
A
#
# COMPACT_ATOMS: atom_id res chain seq x y z
N MET A 1 2.34 -11.54 -14.59
CA MET A 1 2.09 -12.13 -13.27
C MET A 1 0.75 -11.65 -12.78
N ASP A 2 -0.23 -12.54 -12.68
CA ASP A 2 -1.53 -12.23 -12.10
C ASP A 2 -1.41 -12.08 -10.58
N TRP A 3 -2.54 -11.98 -9.87
CA TRP A 3 -2.52 -11.86 -8.40
C TRP A 3 -2.17 -13.16 -7.68
N PRO A 4 -2.80 -14.31 -7.97
CA PRO A 4 -2.44 -15.58 -7.34
C PRO A 4 -0.94 -15.89 -7.45
N GLU A 5 -0.36 -15.80 -8.65
CA GLU A 5 1.06 -16.10 -8.89
C GLU A 5 1.97 -15.14 -8.10
N LEU A 6 1.63 -13.84 -8.05
CA LEU A 6 2.42 -12.85 -7.31
C LEU A 6 2.36 -13.08 -5.80
N LEU A 7 1.17 -13.32 -5.26
CA LEU A 7 0.99 -13.49 -3.82
C LEU A 7 1.61 -14.80 -3.33
N GLU A 8 1.58 -15.87 -4.12
CA GLU A 8 2.29 -17.11 -3.81
C GLU A 8 3.81 -16.90 -3.76
N LYS A 9 4.36 -16.20 -4.76
CA LYS A 9 5.79 -15.86 -4.80
C LYS A 9 6.21 -14.99 -3.61
N ILE A 10 5.43 -13.96 -3.28
CA ILE A 10 5.64 -13.13 -2.09
C ILE A 10 5.61 -13.99 -0.84
N SER A 11 4.59 -14.84 -0.69
CA SER A 11 4.43 -15.69 0.48
C SER A 11 5.64 -16.60 0.68
N CYS A 12 6.11 -17.25 -0.38
CA CYS A 12 7.29 -18.11 -0.37
C CYS A 12 8.54 -17.36 0.11
N ILE A 13 8.86 -16.22 -0.51
CA ILE A 13 10.11 -15.52 -0.17
C ILE A 13 10.07 -14.88 1.21
N ILE A 14 8.92 -14.32 1.62
CA ILE A 14 8.79 -13.63 2.90
C ILE A 14 8.70 -14.63 4.06
N HIS A 15 7.95 -15.72 3.90
CA HIS A 15 7.81 -16.71 4.97
C HIS A 15 9.11 -17.47 5.27
N ALA A 16 9.95 -17.64 4.24
CA ALA A 16 11.28 -18.23 4.38
C ALA A 16 12.26 -17.38 5.22
N GLN A 17 11.98 -16.09 5.45
CA GLN A 17 12.89 -15.21 6.20
C GLN A 17 12.85 -15.48 7.70
N ASN A 18 14.01 -15.48 8.36
CA ASN A 18 14.12 -15.60 9.82
C ASN A 18 14.03 -14.24 10.55
N GLY A 19 14.18 -13.13 9.83
CA GLY A 19 14.04 -11.76 10.33
C GLY A 19 13.20 -10.92 9.37
N HIS A 20 12.84 -9.70 9.78
CA HIS A 20 11.93 -8.83 9.03
C HIS A 20 10.57 -9.47 8.75
N VAL A 21 10.05 -10.22 9.72
CA VAL A 21 8.72 -10.82 9.70
C VAL A 21 7.87 -10.08 10.73
N PHE A 22 6.80 -9.43 10.28
CA PHE A 22 5.95 -8.56 11.10
C PHE A 22 4.56 -9.17 11.37
N TYR A 23 4.47 -10.49 11.31
CA TYR A 23 3.26 -11.25 11.59
C TYR A 23 3.59 -12.49 12.42
N ASP A 24 2.58 -13.05 13.10
CA ASP A 24 2.75 -14.31 13.81
C ASP A 24 2.82 -15.49 12.83
N LYS A 25 4.00 -16.12 12.74
CA LYS A 25 4.23 -17.29 11.88
C LYS A 25 3.35 -18.49 12.27
N GLY A 26 2.96 -18.62 13.55
CA GLY A 26 2.08 -19.70 14.01
C GLY A 26 0.67 -19.65 13.43
N LEU A 27 0.26 -18.51 12.88
CA LEU A 27 -1.03 -18.32 12.21
C LEU A 27 -0.99 -18.66 10.72
N ILE A 28 0.19 -18.96 10.16
CA ILE A 28 0.37 -19.29 8.75
C ILE A 28 0.10 -20.77 8.52
N LYS A 29 -0.64 -21.07 7.45
CA LYS A 29 -0.88 -22.44 6.99
C LYS A 29 -0.38 -22.57 5.56
N ASN A 30 0.36 -23.65 5.28
CA ASN A 30 0.91 -23.95 3.95
C ASN A 30 1.71 -22.78 3.35
N ASP A 31 2.47 -22.07 4.19
CA ASP A 31 3.27 -20.91 3.80
C ASP A 31 2.49 -19.77 3.14
N TRP A 32 1.15 -19.73 3.24
CA TRP A 32 0.31 -18.70 2.64
C TRP A 32 0.11 -17.49 3.56
N LEU A 33 0.51 -16.30 3.11
CA LEU A 33 0.41 -15.07 3.91
C LEU A 33 -0.93 -14.34 3.77
N GLY A 34 -1.76 -14.74 2.81
CA GLY A 34 -3.05 -14.13 2.56
C GLY A 34 -4.16 -14.62 3.47
N ASN A 35 -5.33 -14.01 3.28
CA ASN A 35 -6.60 -14.43 3.85
C ASN A 35 -7.45 -15.09 2.76
N SER A 36 -8.63 -15.57 3.14
CA SER A 36 -9.63 -15.98 2.15
C SER A 36 -9.99 -14.81 1.21
N PRO A 37 -10.26 -15.07 -0.08
CA PRO A 37 -10.80 -14.09 -1.01
C PRO A 37 -11.99 -13.29 -0.46
N ALA A 38 -12.05 -12.00 -0.79
CA ALA A 38 -13.21 -11.17 -0.51
C ALA A 38 -14.35 -11.52 -1.47
N LEU A 39 -15.57 -11.56 -0.96
CA LEU A 39 -16.76 -11.73 -1.79
C LEU A 39 -17.11 -10.41 -2.48
N GLU A 40 -17.69 -10.49 -3.68
CA GLU A 40 -18.08 -9.30 -4.45
C GLU A 40 -19.02 -8.37 -3.66
N ASN A 41 -19.96 -8.93 -2.89
CA ASN A 41 -20.88 -8.15 -2.07
C ASN A 41 -20.19 -7.42 -0.90
N GLU A 42 -19.08 -7.93 -0.37
CA GLU A 42 -18.29 -7.26 0.67
C GLU A 42 -17.59 -6.03 0.11
N ILE A 43 -17.02 -6.17 -1.10
CA ILE A 43 -16.36 -5.08 -1.82
C ILE A 43 -17.40 -4.01 -2.16
N LEU A 44 -18.53 -4.39 -2.79
CA LEU A 44 -19.61 -3.46 -3.14
C LEU A 44 -20.18 -2.74 -1.93
N LYS A 45 -20.32 -3.43 -0.79
CA LYS A 45 -20.78 -2.81 0.46
C LYS A 45 -19.81 -1.72 0.92
N LYS A 46 -18.51 -1.99 0.93
CA LYS A 46 -17.49 -1.01 1.34
C LYS A 46 -17.39 0.15 0.35
N GLU A 47 -17.47 -0.12 -0.95
CA GLU A 47 -17.53 0.92 -1.98
C GLU A 47 -18.72 1.86 -1.80
N ALA A 48 -19.90 1.31 -1.50
CA ALA A 48 -21.09 2.10 -1.20
C ALA A 48 -20.94 2.93 0.09
N GLU A 49 -20.33 2.37 1.14
CA GLU A 49 -20.02 3.06 2.40
C GLU A 49 -19.08 4.25 2.16
N LEU A 50 -18.00 4.03 1.41
CA LEU A 50 -16.99 5.04 1.08
C LEU A 50 -17.42 5.99 -0.04
N LYS A 51 -18.53 5.71 -0.72
CA LYS A 51 -19.04 6.44 -1.91
C LYS A 51 -18.03 6.56 -3.05
N ILE A 52 -17.24 5.51 -3.25
CA ILE A 52 -16.24 5.41 -4.31
C ILE A 52 -16.31 4.04 -4.97
N ARG A 53 -15.70 3.91 -6.14
CA ARG A 53 -15.34 2.61 -6.71
C ARG A 53 -13.84 2.41 -6.52
N LEU A 54 -13.43 1.29 -5.95
CA LEU A 54 -12.03 0.96 -5.72
C LEU A 54 -11.32 0.70 -7.06
N PRO A 55 -10.02 0.99 -7.16
CA PRO A 55 -9.26 0.76 -8.39
C PRO A 55 -9.18 -0.72 -8.73
N GLU A 56 -9.19 -1.05 -10.03
CA GLU A 56 -9.44 -2.42 -10.50
C GLU A 56 -8.38 -3.41 -10.01
N SER A 57 -7.11 -3.04 -9.98
CA SER A 57 -6.06 -3.92 -9.46
C SER A 57 -6.20 -4.18 -7.97
N TYR A 58 -6.67 -3.22 -7.17
CA TYR A 58 -6.92 -3.43 -5.75
C TYR A 58 -8.16 -4.31 -5.52
N ARG A 59 -9.23 -4.12 -6.29
CA ARG A 59 -10.39 -5.03 -6.29
C ARG A 59 -9.97 -6.46 -6.63
N SER A 60 -9.16 -6.63 -7.67
CA SER A 60 -8.65 -7.93 -8.09
C SER A 60 -7.73 -8.58 -7.05
N PHE A 61 -6.95 -7.77 -6.32
CA PHE A 61 -6.20 -8.23 -5.15
C PHE A 61 -7.13 -8.75 -4.06
N LEU A 62 -8.15 -7.99 -3.67
CA LEU A 62 -9.11 -8.39 -2.63
C LEU A 62 -9.84 -9.70 -2.99
N LYS A 63 -10.17 -9.90 -4.26
CA LYS A 63 -10.73 -11.14 -4.80
C LYS A 63 -9.76 -12.32 -4.82
N SER A 64 -8.47 -12.06 -4.69
CA SER A 64 -7.43 -13.10 -4.55
C SER A 64 -7.09 -13.34 -3.08
N SER A 65 -7.11 -12.30 -2.25
CA SER A 65 -6.85 -12.33 -0.81
C SER A 65 -7.46 -11.12 -0.13
N ASN A 66 -8.39 -11.33 0.82
CA ASN A 66 -9.01 -10.23 1.57
C ASN A 66 -8.09 -9.74 2.71
N GLY A 67 -7.09 -8.94 2.35
CA GLY A 67 -5.97 -8.57 3.22
C GLY A 67 -4.81 -9.55 3.10
N PHE A 68 -3.62 -9.12 3.51
CA PHE A 68 -2.38 -9.86 3.29
C PHE A 68 -1.30 -9.42 4.27
N ARG A 69 -0.65 -10.37 4.95
CA ARG A 69 0.18 -10.06 6.12
C ARG A 69 1.42 -9.25 5.80
N GLN A 70 2.10 -9.50 4.68
CA GLN A 70 3.34 -8.81 4.35
C GLN A 70 3.67 -8.93 2.86
N ILE A 71 4.00 -7.82 2.19
CA ILE A 71 4.28 -7.79 0.74
C ILE A 71 5.77 -7.59 0.39
N SER A 72 6.57 -7.08 1.33
CA SER A 72 8.03 -6.95 1.21
C SER A 72 8.70 -7.09 2.57
N LEU A 73 10.03 -6.92 2.64
CA LEU A 73 10.75 -6.88 3.94
C LEU A 73 10.39 -5.67 4.80
N PHE A 74 9.64 -4.70 4.28
CA PHE A 74 9.36 -3.44 4.97
C PHE A 74 7.89 -3.04 4.95
N VAL A 75 7.08 -3.59 4.04
CA VAL A 75 5.68 -3.21 3.85
C VAL A 75 4.77 -4.42 4.04
N GLY A 76 3.68 -4.23 4.78
CA GLY A 76 2.76 -5.31 5.11
C GLY A 76 1.46 -4.85 5.72
N ASP A 77 0.82 -5.77 6.44
CA ASP A 77 -0.47 -5.61 7.10
C ASP A 77 -1.56 -5.01 6.19
N LEU A 78 -1.65 -5.51 4.96
CA LEU A 78 -2.72 -5.10 4.04
C LEU A 78 -4.06 -5.52 4.63
N PHE A 79 -4.96 -4.55 4.79
CA PHE A 79 -6.22 -4.75 5.47
C PHE A 79 -7.21 -5.59 4.64
N PRO A 80 -8.05 -6.38 5.30
CA PRO A 80 -9.32 -6.81 4.73
C PRO A 80 -10.17 -5.60 4.31
N VAL A 81 -10.97 -5.74 3.27
CA VAL A 81 -11.79 -4.66 2.69
C VAL A 81 -12.69 -3.99 3.74
N GLN A 82 -13.16 -4.73 4.74
CA GLN A 82 -14.01 -4.21 5.81
C GLN A 82 -13.31 -3.15 6.65
N ASN A 83 -11.98 -3.19 6.71
CA ASN A 83 -11.14 -2.39 7.58
C ASN A 83 -10.47 -1.21 6.85
N ILE A 84 -10.69 -0.99 5.57
CA ILE A 84 -10.13 0.19 4.88
C ILE A 84 -10.98 1.43 5.20
N GLY A 85 -10.37 2.62 5.13
CA GLY A 85 -11.04 3.88 5.43
C GLY A 85 -10.18 5.10 5.10
N TRP A 86 -10.77 6.29 5.14
CA TRP A 86 -10.07 7.55 4.83
C TRP A 86 -9.01 7.87 5.88
N ILE A 87 -7.87 8.44 5.47
CA ILE A 87 -6.77 8.74 6.39
C ILE A 87 -7.18 9.70 7.52
N THR A 88 -8.09 10.62 7.25
CA THR A 88 -8.60 11.58 8.25
C THR A 88 -9.38 10.90 9.37
N GLU A 89 -9.95 9.73 9.11
CA GLU A 89 -10.64 8.91 10.11
C GLU A 89 -9.69 7.89 10.75
N LYS A 90 -8.79 7.32 9.95
CA LYS A 90 -7.89 6.22 10.35
C LYS A 90 -6.66 6.68 11.12
N GLU A 91 -6.11 7.83 10.74
CA GLU A 91 -4.85 8.38 11.24
C GLU A 91 -4.99 9.90 11.55
N PRO A 92 -6.00 10.34 12.34
CA PRO A 92 -6.22 11.77 12.59
C PRO A 92 -5.03 12.45 13.26
N GLN A 93 -4.32 11.75 14.15
CA GLN A 93 -3.13 12.27 14.82
C GLN A 93 -1.96 12.48 13.86
N LEU A 94 -1.81 11.60 12.86
CA LEU A 94 -0.79 11.80 11.83
C LEU A 94 -1.09 13.07 11.03
N ILE A 95 -2.35 13.29 10.65
CA ILE A 95 -2.76 14.50 9.94
C ILE A 95 -2.48 15.75 10.78
N GLU A 96 -2.83 15.75 12.07
CA GLU A 96 -2.55 16.86 12.98
C GLU A 96 -1.04 17.16 13.07
N ILE A 97 -0.20 16.14 13.26
CA ILE A 97 1.27 16.30 13.31
C ILE A 97 1.81 16.87 12.00
N LEU A 98 1.30 16.40 10.85
CA LEU A 98 1.76 16.86 9.55
C LEU A 98 1.32 18.29 9.25
N GLU A 99 0.11 18.69 9.66
CA GLU A 99 -0.40 20.06 9.48
C GLU A 99 0.48 21.11 10.16
N ASP A 100 1.15 20.75 11.25
CA ASP A 100 2.08 21.64 11.97
C ASP A 100 3.46 21.77 11.32
N ILE A 101 3.77 20.97 10.28
CA ILE A 101 5.07 21.03 9.59
C ILE A 101 5.10 22.25 8.66
N PRO A 102 6.06 23.19 8.82
CA PRO A 102 6.18 24.33 7.92
C PRO A 102 6.42 23.92 6.47
N GLY A 103 5.60 24.44 5.56
CA GLY A 103 5.68 24.17 4.12
C GLY A 103 5.09 22.83 3.68
N ILE A 104 4.36 22.13 4.56
CA ILE A 104 3.66 20.88 4.20
C ILE A 104 2.60 21.10 3.12
N ASP A 105 2.01 22.29 3.08
CA ASP A 105 0.98 22.74 2.15
C ASP A 105 1.54 23.65 1.04
N ASP A 106 2.87 23.70 0.87
CA ASP A 106 3.50 24.40 -0.24
C ASP A 106 2.96 23.87 -1.58
N ASP A 107 2.72 24.79 -2.52
CA ASP A 107 2.23 24.43 -3.86
C ASP A 107 3.31 23.64 -4.62
N ILE A 108 3.03 22.37 -4.91
CA ILE A 108 3.89 21.49 -5.69
C ILE A 108 3.34 21.45 -7.11
N SER A 109 4.12 21.91 -8.09
CA SER A 109 3.67 21.93 -9.49
C SER A 109 3.48 20.52 -10.05
N ASP A 110 2.66 20.38 -11.10
CA ASP A 110 2.47 19.09 -11.81
C ASP A 110 3.80 18.50 -12.32
N LYS A 111 4.74 19.36 -12.73
CA LYS A 111 6.07 18.95 -13.21
C LYS A 111 6.90 18.29 -12.10
N GLU A 112 6.74 18.73 -10.86
CA GLU A 112 7.39 18.15 -9.69
C GLU A 112 6.63 16.94 -9.17
N TYR A 113 5.29 17.01 -9.18
CA TYR A 113 4.44 15.96 -8.66
C TYR A 113 4.47 14.70 -9.52
N PHE A 114 4.32 14.80 -10.84
CA PHE A 114 4.14 13.63 -11.72
C PHE A 114 5.45 12.95 -12.15
N VAL A 115 6.48 12.99 -11.29
CA VAL A 115 7.71 12.22 -11.44
C VAL A 115 7.56 10.89 -10.72
N TYR A 116 7.74 9.78 -11.45
CA TYR A 116 7.60 8.41 -10.93
C TYR A 116 8.90 7.61 -11.08
N GLY A 117 9.02 6.51 -10.32
CA GLY A 117 10.21 5.66 -10.31
C GLY A 117 11.34 6.25 -9.46
N ASP A 118 12.58 5.94 -9.80
CA ASP A 118 13.74 6.27 -8.95
C ASP A 118 14.11 7.76 -8.91
N LYS A 119 13.55 8.56 -9.82
CA LYS A 119 13.76 10.02 -9.88
C LYS A 119 12.76 10.80 -9.04
N GLN A 120 11.74 10.16 -8.48
CA GLN A 120 10.78 10.85 -7.65
C GLN A 120 11.41 11.27 -6.33
N ASP A 121 11.00 12.43 -5.83
CA ASP A 121 11.30 12.86 -4.47
C ASP A 121 10.12 12.45 -3.57
N SER A 122 10.38 11.61 -2.56
CA SER A 122 9.34 11.14 -1.63
C SER A 122 8.82 12.25 -0.74
N GLY A 123 9.60 13.30 -0.49
CA GLY A 123 9.17 14.46 0.29
C GLY A 123 8.28 15.42 -0.51
N ARG A 124 8.19 15.24 -1.84
CA ARG A 124 7.39 16.11 -2.73
C ARG A 124 6.06 15.46 -3.09
N TYR A 125 5.19 15.32 -2.09
CA TYR A 125 3.79 14.92 -2.26
C TYR A 125 2.86 16.04 -1.78
N ARG A 126 1.69 16.17 -2.41
CA ARG A 126 0.69 17.19 -2.04
C ARG A 126 -0.06 16.74 -0.80
N PHE A 127 0.00 17.54 0.26
CA PHE A 127 -0.66 17.22 1.53
C PHE A 127 -2.19 17.13 1.41
N GLU A 128 -2.79 17.95 0.54
CA GLU A 128 -4.22 17.85 0.20
C GLU A 128 -4.60 16.47 -0.37
N TYR A 129 -3.70 15.83 -1.14
CA TYR A 129 -3.96 14.48 -1.69
C TYR A 129 -3.78 13.41 -0.62
N LEU A 130 -2.84 13.62 0.31
CA LEU A 130 -2.72 12.75 1.48
C LEU A 130 -4.05 12.73 2.24
N LYS A 131 -4.63 13.90 2.59
CA LYS A 131 -5.89 14.00 3.34
C LYS A 131 -7.09 13.32 2.67
N GLU A 132 -7.07 13.19 1.35
CA GLU A 132 -8.11 12.50 0.57
C GLU A 132 -7.76 11.04 0.23
N SER A 133 -6.66 10.50 0.78
CA SER A 133 -6.22 9.14 0.50
C SER A 133 -6.89 8.09 1.38
N LEU A 134 -7.08 6.90 0.81
CA LEU A 134 -7.66 5.73 1.46
C LEU A 134 -6.56 4.86 2.06
N VAL A 135 -6.63 4.60 3.36
CA VAL A 135 -5.72 3.69 4.07
C VAL A 135 -6.11 2.25 3.82
N VAL A 136 -5.19 1.46 3.27
CA VAL A 136 -5.40 0.05 2.91
C VAL A 136 -4.45 -0.91 3.61
N SER A 137 -3.60 -0.41 4.51
CA SER A 137 -2.75 -1.25 5.37
C SER A 137 -2.51 -0.60 6.72
N GLY A 138 -2.06 -1.41 7.68
CA GLY A 138 -1.51 -0.93 8.93
C GLY A 138 -0.04 -0.55 8.81
N TRP A 139 0.49 0.02 9.89
CA TRP A 139 1.90 0.32 10.02
C TRP A 139 2.72 -0.96 10.16
N THR A 140 3.60 -1.19 9.19
CA THR A 140 4.61 -2.25 9.22
C THR A 140 5.97 -1.61 9.04
N ASN A 141 6.89 -1.82 9.97
CA ASN A 141 8.24 -1.25 9.90
C ASN A 141 8.28 0.26 9.58
N GLY A 142 7.40 1.05 10.21
CA GLY A 142 7.34 2.50 9.98
C GLY A 142 6.84 2.91 8.59
N ALA A 143 6.15 2.02 7.87
CA ALA A 143 5.51 2.30 6.59
C ALA A 143 4.09 1.74 6.52
N PHE A 144 3.25 2.34 5.67
CA PHE A 144 1.90 1.85 5.37
C PHE A 144 1.47 2.26 3.95
N VAL A 145 0.40 1.65 3.46
CA VAL A 145 -0.06 1.77 2.07
C VAL A 145 -1.35 2.60 1.99
N LEU A 146 -1.36 3.51 1.03
CA LEU A 146 -2.46 4.40 0.71
C LEU A 146 -2.87 4.26 -0.76
N LEU A 147 -4.13 4.55 -1.06
CA LEU A 147 -4.64 4.75 -2.41
C LEU A 147 -5.16 6.19 -2.55
N ASN A 148 -4.63 6.93 -3.53
CA ASN A 148 -4.95 8.33 -3.76
C ASN A 148 -5.97 8.47 -4.91
N PRO A 149 -7.25 8.80 -4.63
CA PRO A 149 -8.28 8.95 -5.67
C PRO A 149 -8.12 10.20 -6.53
N LYS A 150 -7.28 11.17 -6.13
CA LYS A 150 -7.07 12.44 -6.85
C LYS A 150 -6.27 12.28 -8.11
N VAL A 151 -5.48 11.22 -8.19
CA VAL A 151 -4.63 10.92 -9.34
C VAL A 151 -5.01 9.54 -9.87
N GLN A 152 -5.54 9.52 -11.09
CA GLN A 152 -6.06 8.32 -11.72
C GLN A 152 -5.34 8.03 -13.03
N PHE A 153 -5.12 6.75 -13.30
CA PHE A 153 -4.52 6.22 -14.52
C PHE A 153 -5.47 5.19 -15.13
N GLY A 154 -6.52 5.65 -15.81
CA GLY A 154 -7.60 4.77 -16.28
C GLY A 154 -8.52 4.35 -15.13
N ASP A 155 -8.65 3.05 -14.90
CA ASP A 155 -9.38 2.45 -13.77
C ASP A 155 -8.52 2.24 -12.52
N GLU A 156 -7.27 2.71 -12.56
CA GLU A 156 -6.34 2.66 -11.44
C GLU A 156 -6.23 3.99 -10.73
N TRP A 157 -6.01 3.92 -9.43
CA TRP A 157 -5.61 5.06 -8.61
C TRP A 157 -4.11 4.98 -8.36
N GLU A 158 -3.50 6.14 -8.16
CA GLU A 158 -2.14 6.21 -7.64
C GLU A 158 -2.08 5.53 -6.26
N ALA A 159 -1.06 4.70 -6.05
CA ALA A 159 -0.84 3.99 -4.80
C ALA A 159 0.46 4.48 -4.16
N TRP A 160 0.45 4.66 -2.85
CA TRP A 160 1.59 5.20 -2.12
C TRP A 160 2.08 4.20 -1.08
N VAL A 161 3.39 4.11 -0.91
CA VAL A 161 3.98 3.67 0.36
C VAL A 161 4.41 4.93 1.08
N TYR A 162 3.75 5.22 2.19
CA TYR A 162 4.16 6.27 3.11
C TYR A 162 5.11 5.68 4.14
N ALA A 163 6.25 6.31 4.40
CA ALA A 163 7.23 5.83 5.36
C ALA A 163 7.85 6.95 6.19
N ASN A 164 8.35 6.61 7.38
CA ASN A 164 9.10 7.54 8.23
C ASN A 164 10.63 7.49 7.97
N TRP A 165 11.14 6.45 7.31
CA TRP A 165 12.58 6.22 7.10
C TRP A 165 13.10 6.68 5.73
N TYR A 166 12.23 6.83 4.73
CA TYR A 166 12.38 7.88 3.72
C TYR A 166 11.20 8.83 3.94
N PRO A 167 11.41 10.06 4.41
CA PRO A 167 10.29 10.93 4.76
C PRO A 167 9.36 11.13 3.56
N GLY A 168 8.07 10.90 3.78
CA GLY A 168 6.99 11.15 2.83
C GLY A 168 6.48 9.90 2.10
N ALA A 169 6.17 10.05 0.82
CA ALA A 169 5.42 9.07 0.04
C ALA A 169 6.14 8.67 -1.25
N ARG A 170 6.44 7.37 -1.39
CA ARG A 170 6.82 6.78 -2.67
C ARG A 170 5.55 6.39 -3.43
N ARG A 171 5.37 6.94 -4.62
CA ARG A 171 4.16 6.89 -5.43
C ARG A 171 4.31 5.97 -6.64
N TYR A 172 3.21 5.30 -6.96
CA TYR A 172 3.10 4.33 -8.04
C TYR A 172 1.79 4.55 -8.80
N LYS A 173 1.79 4.30 -10.11
CA LYS A 173 0.61 4.53 -10.97
C LYS A 173 -0.56 3.56 -10.73
N SER A 174 -0.36 2.50 -9.94
CA SER A 174 -1.39 1.55 -9.56
C SER A 174 -0.97 0.75 -8.34
N PHE A 175 -1.95 0.15 -7.65
CA PHE A 175 -1.68 -0.76 -6.53
C PHE A 175 -0.90 -2.00 -6.99
N LYS A 176 -1.22 -2.58 -8.16
CA LYS A 176 -0.44 -3.70 -8.71
C LYS A 176 1.04 -3.34 -8.90
N LYS A 177 1.32 -2.14 -9.43
CA LYS A 177 2.70 -1.70 -9.68
C LYS A 177 3.47 -1.52 -8.37
N LEU A 178 2.83 -0.98 -7.33
CA LEU A 178 3.39 -0.90 -5.98
C LEU A 178 3.79 -2.29 -5.47
N VAL A 179 2.86 -3.24 -5.44
CA VAL A 179 3.14 -4.58 -4.89
C VAL A 179 4.22 -5.32 -5.70
N LEU A 180 4.22 -5.15 -7.02
CA LEU A 180 5.24 -5.76 -7.88
C LEU A 180 6.63 -5.17 -7.64
N ASP A 181 6.75 -3.85 -7.46
CA ASP A 181 8.02 -3.20 -7.18
C ASP A 181 8.55 -3.52 -5.78
N GLU A 182 7.67 -3.63 -4.79
CA GLU A 182 7.99 -4.09 -3.43
C GLU A 182 8.51 -5.54 -3.42
N TYR A 183 7.87 -6.42 -4.21
CA TYR A 183 8.34 -7.80 -4.42
C TYR A 183 9.71 -7.83 -5.10
N ASN A 184 9.88 -7.12 -6.23
CA ASN A 184 11.15 -7.11 -6.97
C ASN A 184 12.29 -6.55 -6.12
N SER A 185 12.04 -5.47 -5.38
CA SER A 185 13.03 -4.86 -4.47
C SER A 185 13.44 -5.84 -3.37
N THR A 186 12.49 -6.61 -2.84
CA THR A 186 12.79 -7.68 -1.87
C THR A 186 13.68 -8.75 -2.49
N VAL A 187 13.34 -9.24 -3.69
CA VAL A 187 14.13 -10.25 -4.40
C VAL A 187 15.57 -9.78 -4.61
N GLU A 188 15.77 -8.54 -5.05
CA GLU A 188 17.11 -7.98 -5.26
C GLU A 188 17.90 -7.82 -3.95
N LEU A 189 17.25 -7.38 -2.86
CA LEU A 189 17.90 -7.29 -1.55
C LEU A 189 18.32 -8.65 -0.99
N LEU A 190 17.54 -9.70 -1.24
CA LEU A 190 17.88 -11.06 -0.80
C LEU A 190 19.04 -11.63 -1.59
N LYS A 191 19.12 -11.39 -2.91
CA LYS A 191 20.26 -11.82 -3.74
C LYS A 191 21.59 -11.19 -3.32
N ASN A 192 21.55 -9.95 -2.83
CA ASN A 192 22.74 -9.19 -2.45
C ASN A 192 23.21 -9.46 -1.00
N LYS A 193 22.54 -10.37 -0.27
CA LYS A 193 22.93 -10.80 1.08
C LYS A 193 23.82 -12.05 1.11
N ASP A 194 23.90 -12.77 -0.01
CA ASP A 194 24.81 -13.90 -0.23
C ASP A 194 26.14 -13.44 -0.84
#